data_AF-A0A9Y4JX01-F1
#
_entry.id   AF-A0A9Y4JX01-F1
#
_cell.length_a   1.000
_cell.length_b   1.000
_cell.length_c   1.000
_cell.angle_alpha   90.00
_cell.angle_beta   90.00
_cell.angle_gamma   90.00
#
_symmetry.space_group_name_H-M   'P 1'
#
loop_
_entity.id
_entity.type
_entity.pdbx_description
1 polymer ?
#
loop_
_entity_poly.entity_id
_entity_poly.type
_entity_poly.pdbx_seq_one_letter_code
_entity_poly.pdbx_strand_id
1 'polypeptide(L)'
;MATVPRGNMRKPRLGLCDGLIAMFRACSMDPTEAVKARLSGMLRMFLQHLKDNEGNENTKALAEKCCREAVIWYYRILENLICHEGNRLGISDVSLMQGILENDLFQRCLVACCLDITVTSKRLAYGFPVLLQIFELAPYHYWKVIGPVLRVGVGLPPSVFSHFAQVEESVLESLAWTSNSPLREEIRANEGRLPSCQQVMPPEQLEDPIRTDSEPGLSTSTDQQRSPSAVTRPERSSSLHLFARKVYTLMGKRLRELCSMLDISDELRLKIWTCFEHSLVHCVHLMADRHLDQLLMCAIYITARLTNIDIPFKHIMRCYKSQLHTSNSVCSNVLIPRRVTENPPNEGNNNGDHSGALPTPDTPSAHYPGPSQEERGNLIKFYNQVYLTEMTGFAKQKAPISGEDTPPPSTYPRQWKASPRRYRLSSRHSIFISQYNADTSPPRAPGLCYYFNSSPSERLREINNMIKTGSSPNRRRCAASRDAKDDEEEREDGPSTKRPRLGDQLAWQRRLRGVVNDRVASRNQDQRFPVPKPNLH
;
A
#
# COMPACT_ATOMS: atom_id res chain seq x y z
N MET A 1 53.39 3.56 1.82
CA MET A 1 52.77 4.19 0.63
C MET A 1 52.14 3.05 -0.18
N ALA A 2 50.87 2.98 -0.54
CA ALA A 2 49.85 3.99 -0.76
C ALA A 2 48.49 3.52 -0.23
N THR A 3 47.75 4.46 0.36
CA THR A 3 46.38 4.31 0.84
C THR A 3 45.40 4.45 -0.33
N VAL A 4 44.53 3.46 -0.51
CA VAL A 4 43.39 3.51 -1.45
C VAL A 4 42.33 4.48 -0.89
N PRO A 5 41.80 5.45 -1.65
CA PRO A 5 40.83 6.40 -1.12
C PRO A 5 39.48 5.72 -0.91
N ARG A 6 38.94 5.85 0.32
CA ARG A 6 37.54 5.59 0.65
C ARG A 6 36.65 6.40 -0.29
N GLY A 7 35.63 5.73 -0.83
CA GLY A 7 34.62 6.35 -1.70
C GLY A 7 34.02 7.58 -1.04
N ASN A 8 34.23 8.73 -1.67
CA ASN A 8 33.58 9.98 -1.33
C ASN A 8 32.06 9.80 -1.39
N MET A 9 31.39 9.93 -0.24
CA MET A 9 29.99 10.31 -0.19
C MET A 9 29.85 11.61 -0.99
N ARG A 10 29.38 11.53 -2.24
CA ARG A 10 29.12 12.69 -3.09
C ARG A 10 28.18 13.63 -2.33
N LYS A 11 28.64 14.85 -2.04
CA LYS A 11 27.77 15.95 -1.62
C LYS A 11 26.61 16.04 -2.62
N PRO A 12 25.35 16.19 -2.18
CA PRO A 12 24.24 16.35 -3.10
C PRO A 12 24.46 17.62 -3.92
N ARG A 13 24.60 17.46 -5.24
CA ARG A 13 24.71 18.59 -6.18
C ARG A 13 23.34 19.27 -6.24
N LEU A 14 23.30 20.60 -6.13
CA LEU A 14 22.11 21.36 -6.52
C LEU A 14 22.06 21.34 -8.06
N GLY A 15 21.17 20.55 -8.63
CA GLY A 15 20.92 20.53 -10.07
C GLY A 15 20.65 19.14 -10.64
N LEU A 16 20.23 19.14 -11.91
CA LEU A 16 20.04 17.94 -12.72
C LEU A 16 21.36 17.17 -12.81
N CYS A 17 21.34 15.86 -12.62
CA CYS A 17 22.50 15.02 -12.90
C CYS A 17 22.68 14.87 -14.43
N ASP A 18 23.91 14.58 -14.87
CA ASP A 18 24.23 14.42 -16.29
C ASP A 18 23.34 13.37 -16.98
N GLY A 19 22.94 12.33 -16.24
CA GLY A 19 22.00 11.30 -16.71
C GLY A 19 20.59 11.84 -16.96
N LEU A 20 20.05 12.64 -16.04
CA LEU A 20 18.72 13.25 -16.20
C LEU A 20 18.69 14.30 -17.31
N ILE A 21 19.79 15.05 -17.49
CA ILE A 21 19.93 15.98 -18.62
C ILE A 21 19.91 15.22 -19.95
N ALA A 22 20.65 14.11 -20.06
CA ALA A 22 20.65 13.28 -21.25
C ALA A 22 19.26 12.70 -21.54
N MET A 23 18.53 12.29 -20.49
CA MET A 23 17.14 11.85 -20.60
C MET A 23 16.23 12.97 -21.11
N PHE A 24 16.31 14.18 -20.54
CA PHE A 24 15.47 15.31 -20.97
C PHE A 24 15.70 15.70 -22.43
N ARG A 25 16.96 15.71 -22.89
CA ARG A 25 17.30 15.97 -24.29
C ARG A 25 16.83 14.88 -25.26
N ALA A 26 16.51 13.69 -24.76
CA ALA A 26 15.98 12.61 -25.58
C ALA A 26 14.46 12.71 -25.79
N CYS A 27 13.74 13.58 -25.05
CA CYS A 27 12.33 13.90 -25.33
C CYS A 27 12.19 14.65 -26.66
N SER A 28 11.03 14.51 -27.32
CA SER A 28 10.72 15.26 -28.55
C SER A 28 10.75 16.78 -28.34
N MET A 29 10.32 17.23 -27.15
CA MET A 29 10.50 18.60 -26.66
C MET A 29 11.26 18.55 -25.33
N ASP A 30 12.37 19.27 -25.22
CA ASP A 30 13.18 19.30 -23.99
C ASP A 30 12.37 19.94 -22.82
N PRO A 31 12.01 19.17 -21.78
CA PRO A 31 11.17 19.66 -20.70
C PRO A 31 11.96 20.42 -19.62
N THR A 32 13.27 20.61 -19.78
CA THR A 32 14.17 21.17 -18.75
C THR A 32 13.65 22.47 -18.15
N GLU A 33 13.33 23.46 -18.97
CA GLU A 33 12.92 24.77 -18.49
C GLU A 33 11.49 24.77 -17.92
N ALA A 34 10.58 23.98 -18.51
CA ALA A 34 9.23 23.81 -17.98
C ALA A 34 9.25 23.16 -16.58
N VAL A 35 10.06 22.12 -16.40
CA VAL A 35 10.26 21.44 -15.11
C VAL A 35 10.86 22.38 -14.07
N LYS A 36 11.92 23.13 -14.42
CA LYS A 36 12.53 24.12 -13.53
C LYS A 36 11.55 25.21 -13.15
N ALA A 37 10.85 25.80 -14.11
CA ALA A 37 9.88 26.87 -13.88
C ALA A 37 8.75 26.42 -12.93
N ARG A 38 8.21 25.20 -13.13
CA ARG A 38 7.20 24.61 -12.24
C ARG A 38 7.73 24.44 -10.83
N LEU A 39 8.88 23.81 -10.67
CA LEU A 39 9.51 23.57 -9.37
C LEU A 39 9.75 24.89 -8.63
N SER A 40 10.41 25.85 -9.28
CA SER A 40 10.68 27.17 -8.69
C SER A 40 9.40 27.95 -8.39
N GLY A 41 8.38 27.85 -9.25
CA GLY A 41 7.08 28.49 -9.06
C GLY A 41 6.38 27.99 -7.79
N MET A 42 6.26 26.67 -7.63
CA MET A 42 5.61 26.07 -6.45
C MET A 42 6.40 26.34 -5.16
N LEU A 43 7.73 26.22 -5.17
CA LEU A 43 8.52 26.53 -3.98
C LEU A 43 8.38 28.01 -3.56
N ARG A 44 8.27 28.92 -4.53
CA ARG A 44 7.99 30.34 -4.26
C ARG A 44 6.58 30.56 -3.70
N MET A 45 5.56 29.86 -4.19
CA MET A 45 4.21 29.92 -3.61
C MET A 45 4.21 29.50 -2.13
N PHE A 46 4.92 28.42 -1.80
CA PHE A 46 5.07 27.98 -0.41
C PHE A 46 5.76 29.01 0.48
N LEU A 47 6.87 29.58 0.02
CA LEU A 47 7.58 30.62 0.77
C LEU A 47 6.75 31.91 0.90
N GLN A 48 5.95 32.27 -0.11
CA GLN A 48 5.07 33.43 -0.03
C GLN A 48 3.97 33.23 1.01
N HIS A 49 3.31 32.07 1.01
CA HIS A 49 2.31 31.74 2.02
C HIS A 49 2.86 31.79 3.45
N LEU A 50 4.15 31.46 3.64
CA LEU A 50 4.81 31.61 4.95
C LEU A 50 5.13 33.06 5.33
N LYS A 51 5.40 33.92 4.35
CA LYS A 51 5.61 35.35 4.59
C LYS A 51 4.32 36.04 5.01
N ASP A 52 3.20 35.65 4.40
CA ASP A 52 1.90 36.28 4.62
C ASP A 52 1.29 35.89 5.99
N ASN A 53 1.69 34.76 6.58
CA ASN A 53 1.15 34.22 7.84
C ASN A 53 2.02 34.53 9.09
N GLU A 54 2.77 35.64 9.11
CA GLU A 54 3.60 36.11 10.24
C GLU A 54 4.51 35.04 10.91
N GLY A 55 5.08 34.12 10.13
CA GLY A 55 6.00 33.11 10.66
C GLY A 55 7.28 33.73 11.27
N ASN A 56 7.73 33.23 12.42
CA ASN A 56 9.03 33.59 13.02
C ASN A 56 10.17 33.45 11.97
N GLU A 57 11.16 34.35 11.99
CA GLU A 57 12.35 34.33 11.13
C GLU A 57 13.06 32.97 11.10
N ASN A 58 13.10 32.26 12.24
CA ASN A 58 13.65 30.90 12.27
C ASN A 58 12.84 29.90 11.40
N THR A 59 11.51 30.01 11.42
CA THR A 59 10.62 29.19 10.59
C THR A 59 10.84 29.48 9.11
N LYS A 60 11.02 30.76 8.75
CA LYS A 60 11.33 31.18 7.37
C LYS A 60 12.66 30.61 6.89
N ALA A 61 13.72 30.74 7.68
CA ALA A 61 15.04 30.19 7.35
C ALA A 61 15.02 28.65 7.19
N LEU A 62 14.26 27.96 8.04
CA LEU A 62 14.08 26.52 7.95
C LEU A 62 13.27 26.12 6.69
N ALA A 63 12.25 26.89 6.34
CA ALA A 63 11.47 26.67 5.13
C ALA A 63 12.29 26.86 3.86
N GLU A 64 13.13 27.89 3.78
CA GLU A 64 14.05 28.06 2.65
C GLU A 64 15.03 26.89 2.52
N LYS A 65 15.51 26.36 3.67
CA LYS A 65 16.34 25.16 3.68
C LYS A 65 15.56 23.94 3.18
N CYS A 66 14.31 23.77 3.59
CA CYS A 66 13.41 22.74 3.05
C CYS A 66 13.25 22.87 1.54
N CYS A 67 13.02 24.07 1.00
CA CYS A 67 12.92 24.30 -0.44
C CYS A 67 14.21 23.89 -1.18
N ARG A 68 15.39 24.25 -0.66
CA ARG A 68 16.68 23.83 -1.26
C ARG A 68 16.87 22.32 -1.24
N GLU A 69 16.52 21.66 -0.14
CA GLU A 69 16.56 20.20 -0.03
C GLU A 69 15.50 19.52 -0.92
N ALA A 70 14.33 20.14 -1.10
CA ALA A 70 13.23 19.60 -1.92
C ALA A 70 13.60 19.56 -3.41
N VAL A 71 14.37 20.53 -3.91
CA VAL A 71 14.93 20.51 -5.27
C VAL A 71 15.80 19.27 -5.50
N ILE A 72 16.63 18.93 -4.51
CA ILE A 72 17.52 17.75 -4.58
C ILE A 72 16.68 16.47 -4.58
N TRP A 73 15.69 16.37 -3.69
CA TRP A 73 14.78 15.22 -3.66
C TRP A 73 14.00 15.07 -4.96
N TYR A 74 13.51 16.17 -5.52
CA TYR A 74 12.73 16.17 -6.75
C TYR A 74 13.50 15.56 -7.91
N TYR A 75 14.69 16.07 -8.22
CA TYR A 75 15.47 15.53 -9.34
C TYR A 75 15.90 14.09 -9.10
N ARG A 76 16.29 13.75 -7.86
CA ARG A 76 16.68 12.39 -7.51
C ARG A 76 15.53 11.40 -7.66
N ILE A 77 14.35 11.73 -7.15
CA ILE A 77 13.16 10.87 -7.22
C ILE A 77 12.69 10.77 -8.67
N LEU A 78 12.64 11.87 -9.41
CA LEU A 78 12.25 11.90 -10.82
C LEU A 78 13.15 11.02 -11.68
N GLU A 79 14.47 11.14 -11.53
CA GLU A 79 15.44 10.28 -12.23
C GLU A 79 15.16 8.80 -11.94
N ASN A 80 15.01 8.43 -10.67
CA ASN A 80 14.78 7.03 -10.30
C ASN A 80 13.41 6.52 -10.75
N LEU A 81 12.37 7.37 -10.81
CA LEU A 81 11.07 7.01 -11.36
C LEU A 81 11.17 6.67 -12.85
N ILE A 82 11.85 7.53 -13.62
CA ILE A 82 12.05 7.31 -15.06
C ILE A 82 12.87 6.03 -15.29
N CYS A 83 13.98 5.84 -14.57
CA CYS A 83 14.79 4.64 -14.69
C CYS A 83 14.05 3.37 -14.25
N HIS A 84 13.30 3.43 -13.15
CA HIS A 84 12.55 2.28 -12.64
C HIS A 84 11.44 1.85 -13.61
N GLU A 85 10.71 2.79 -14.20
CA GLU A 85 9.71 2.48 -15.22
C GLU A 85 10.34 1.97 -16.52
N GLY A 86 11.48 2.53 -16.95
CA GLY A 86 12.23 2.02 -18.11
C GLY A 86 12.69 0.57 -17.94
N ASN A 87 13.14 0.20 -16.75
CA ASN A 87 13.54 -1.18 -16.44
C ASN A 87 12.35 -2.16 -16.37
N ARG A 88 11.15 -1.70 -15.99
CA ARG A 88 9.95 -2.56 -15.87
C ARG A 88 9.38 -2.99 -17.22
N LEU A 89 9.43 -2.11 -18.21
CA LEU A 89 8.84 -2.36 -19.52
C LEU A 89 9.83 -2.97 -20.52
N GLY A 90 11.11 -3.06 -20.17
CA GLY A 90 12.15 -3.64 -21.03
C GLY A 90 12.37 -2.85 -22.33
N ILE A 91 11.83 -1.63 -22.40
CA ILE A 91 11.82 -0.77 -23.57
C ILE A 91 12.18 0.64 -23.09
N SER A 92 13.25 1.20 -23.65
CA SER A 92 13.64 2.61 -23.49
C SER A 92 12.72 3.51 -24.34
N ASP A 93 11.41 3.45 -24.09
CA ASP A 93 10.43 4.21 -24.85
C ASP A 93 10.43 5.67 -24.38
N VAL A 94 10.98 6.54 -25.23
CA VAL A 94 10.96 8.01 -25.08
C VAL A 94 9.54 8.52 -24.78
N SER A 95 8.52 7.86 -25.34
CA SER A 95 7.10 8.18 -25.14
C SER A 95 6.63 8.05 -23.68
N LEU A 96 7.11 7.06 -22.92
CA LEU A 96 6.71 6.89 -21.52
C LEU A 96 7.37 7.95 -20.62
N MET A 97 8.66 8.21 -20.84
CA MET A 97 9.39 9.27 -20.15
C MET A 97 8.73 10.64 -20.43
N GLN A 98 8.36 10.87 -21.69
CA GLN A 98 7.62 12.05 -22.11
C GLN A 98 6.27 12.15 -21.38
N GLY A 99 5.49 11.07 -21.30
CA GLY A 99 4.22 11.06 -20.57
C GLY A 99 4.33 11.39 -19.07
N ILE A 100 5.40 10.95 -18.39
CA ILE A 100 5.64 11.32 -16.98
C ILE A 100 6.01 12.79 -16.85
N LEU A 101 6.81 13.32 -17.79
CA LEU A 101 7.32 14.70 -17.74
C LEU A 101 6.28 15.74 -18.16
N GLU A 102 5.41 15.39 -19.11
CA GLU A 102 4.33 16.25 -19.62
C GLU A 102 3.11 16.30 -18.70
N ASN A 103 2.92 15.28 -17.85
CA ASN A 103 1.80 15.27 -16.91
C ASN A 103 2.00 16.31 -15.79
N ASP A 104 1.45 17.51 -16.01
CA ASP A 104 1.59 18.65 -15.10
C ASP A 104 1.13 18.33 -13.67
N LEU A 105 -0.02 17.66 -13.53
CA LEU A 105 -0.60 17.30 -12.24
C LEU A 105 0.31 16.34 -11.47
N PHE A 106 0.85 15.32 -12.14
CA PHE A 106 1.83 14.41 -11.55
C PHE A 106 3.07 15.17 -11.07
N GLN A 107 3.59 16.08 -11.89
CA GLN A 107 4.77 16.88 -11.55
C GLN A 107 4.50 17.80 -10.34
N ARG A 108 3.33 18.44 -10.27
CA ARG A 108 2.93 19.25 -9.11
C ARG A 108 2.83 18.41 -7.84
N CYS A 109 2.17 17.24 -7.90
CA CYS A 109 2.10 16.31 -6.77
C CYS A 109 3.48 15.78 -6.37
N LEU A 110 4.40 15.58 -7.31
CA LEU A 110 5.77 15.17 -7.03
C LEU A 110 6.57 16.28 -6.33
N VAL A 111 6.43 17.54 -6.75
CA VAL A 111 7.02 18.69 -6.04
C VAL A 111 6.48 18.78 -4.61
N ALA A 112 5.16 18.67 -4.45
CA ALA A 112 4.53 18.65 -3.13
C ALA A 112 5.09 17.52 -2.25
N CYS A 113 5.24 16.32 -2.82
CA CYS A 113 5.80 15.16 -2.12
C CYS A 113 7.25 15.41 -1.66
N CYS A 114 8.08 15.97 -2.54
CA CYS A 114 9.47 16.27 -2.21
C CYS A 114 9.59 17.34 -1.12
N LEU A 115 8.71 18.33 -1.14
CA LEU A 115 8.65 19.33 -0.09
C LEU A 115 8.12 18.72 1.22
N ASP A 116 7.09 17.87 1.20
CA ASP A 116 6.54 17.17 2.36
C ASP A 116 7.60 16.30 3.05
N ILE A 117 8.45 15.60 2.28
CA ILE A 117 9.62 14.85 2.80
C ILE A 117 10.52 15.76 3.64
N THR A 118 10.85 16.94 3.12
CA THR A 118 11.77 17.88 3.80
C THR A 118 11.11 18.57 4.99
N VAL A 119 9.87 19.02 4.85
CA VAL A 119 9.07 19.68 5.90
C VAL A 119 8.89 18.73 7.07
N THR A 120 8.51 17.47 6.80
CA THR A 120 8.38 16.41 7.81
C THR A 120 9.71 16.10 8.48
N SER A 121 10.80 15.96 7.71
CA SER A 121 12.14 15.69 8.26
C SER A 121 12.63 16.80 9.18
N LYS A 122 12.22 18.05 8.94
CA LYS A 122 12.55 19.21 9.79
C LYS A 122 11.48 19.53 10.83
N ARG A 123 10.38 18.75 10.90
CA ARG A 123 9.24 18.94 11.81
C ARG A 123 8.60 20.34 11.72
N LEU A 124 8.49 20.86 10.50
CA LEU A 124 7.75 22.09 10.25
C LEU A 124 6.23 21.80 10.28
N ALA A 125 5.45 22.74 10.84
CA ALA A 125 3.99 22.61 10.97
C ALA A 125 3.20 22.77 9.66
N TYR A 126 3.89 22.84 8.51
CA TYR A 126 3.32 23.06 7.18
C TYR A 126 3.34 21.80 6.30
N GLY A 127 3.36 20.63 6.94
CA GLY A 127 3.25 19.34 6.24
C GLY A 127 1.84 19.12 5.71
N PHE A 128 1.58 17.89 5.25
CA PHE A 128 0.22 17.45 4.96
C PHE A 128 -0.74 17.68 6.16
N PRO A 129 -2.00 18.13 5.94
CA PRO A 129 -2.65 18.43 4.66
C PRO A 129 -2.47 19.89 4.18
N VAL A 130 -1.96 20.79 5.04
CA VAL A 130 -1.82 22.24 4.75
C VAL A 130 -1.03 22.46 3.47
N LEU A 131 0.03 21.68 3.24
CA LEU A 131 0.84 21.78 2.04
C LEU A 131 0.04 21.63 0.74
N LEU A 132 -0.95 20.73 0.73
CA LEU A 132 -1.79 20.51 -0.45
C LEU A 132 -2.77 21.66 -0.69
N GLN A 133 -3.23 22.31 0.39
CA GLN A 133 -4.08 23.50 0.29
C GLN A 133 -3.33 24.66 -0.35
N ILE A 134 -2.07 24.88 0.06
CA ILE A 134 -1.19 25.91 -0.54
C ILE A 134 -1.01 25.71 -2.05
N PHE A 135 -0.94 24.46 -2.50
CA PHE A 135 -0.74 24.12 -3.91
C PHE A 135 -2.02 23.82 -4.68
N GLU A 136 -3.18 23.94 -4.03
CA GLU A 136 -4.49 23.60 -4.59
C GLU A 136 -4.51 22.18 -5.20
N LEU A 137 -3.91 21.21 -4.48
CA LEU A 137 -3.82 19.83 -4.91
C LEU A 137 -4.84 18.97 -4.18
N ALA A 138 -5.58 18.16 -4.94
CA ALA A 138 -6.50 17.19 -4.36
C ALA A 138 -5.72 16.06 -3.63
N PRO A 139 -6.11 15.68 -2.41
CA PRO A 139 -5.48 14.59 -1.67
C PRO A 139 -5.46 13.25 -2.42
N TYR A 140 -6.51 12.97 -3.21
CA TYR A 140 -6.59 11.78 -4.06
C TYR A 140 -5.49 11.72 -5.12
N HIS A 141 -5.19 12.86 -5.78
CA HIS A 141 -4.09 12.93 -6.76
C HIS A 141 -2.72 12.79 -6.09
N TYR A 142 -2.55 13.43 -4.93
CA TYR A 142 -1.31 13.32 -4.16
C TYR A 142 -1.01 11.88 -3.74
N TRP A 143 -2.02 11.16 -3.24
CA TRP A 143 -1.90 9.76 -2.82
C TRP A 143 -1.39 8.84 -3.94
N LYS A 144 -1.80 9.08 -5.20
CA LYS A 144 -1.31 8.31 -6.36
C LYS A 144 0.20 8.41 -6.56
N VAL A 145 0.84 9.49 -6.10
CA VAL A 145 2.29 9.73 -6.23
C VAL A 145 3.07 9.11 -5.07
N ILE A 146 2.49 9.00 -3.87
CA ILE A 146 3.17 8.43 -2.69
C ILE A 146 3.70 7.03 -2.97
N GLY A 147 2.86 6.14 -3.51
CA GLY A 147 3.24 4.75 -3.82
C GLY A 147 4.47 4.63 -4.74
N PRO A 148 4.47 5.24 -5.93
CA PRO A 148 5.64 5.32 -6.80
C PRO A 148 6.89 5.86 -6.11
N VAL A 149 6.79 6.95 -5.34
CA VAL A 149 7.92 7.57 -4.63
C VAL A 149 8.52 6.62 -3.59
N LEU A 150 7.69 5.88 -2.86
CA LEU A 150 8.17 4.89 -1.89
C LEU A 150 8.86 3.68 -2.56
N ARG A 151 8.47 3.32 -3.79
CA ARG A 151 9.03 2.16 -4.51
C ARG A 151 10.42 2.40 -5.09
N VAL A 152 10.77 3.64 -5.45
CA VAL A 152 12.07 3.93 -6.11
C VAL A 152 13.28 3.80 -5.19
N GLY A 153 13.09 3.56 -3.89
CA GLY A 153 14.18 3.11 -3.01
C GLY A 153 15.29 4.13 -2.79
N VAL A 154 14.98 5.43 -2.84
CA VAL A 154 15.96 6.53 -2.70
C VAL A 154 16.56 6.69 -1.28
N GLY A 155 16.26 5.78 -0.35
CA GLY A 155 16.76 5.82 1.03
C GLY A 155 16.11 6.93 1.86
N LEU A 156 14.78 6.96 1.91
CA LEU A 156 14.03 7.92 2.73
C LEU A 156 14.22 7.64 4.23
N PRO A 157 14.16 8.65 5.11
CA PRO A 157 14.19 8.44 6.56
C PRO A 157 12.99 7.61 7.06
N PRO A 158 13.14 6.77 8.10
CA PRO A 158 12.03 5.99 8.67
C PRO A 158 10.83 6.84 9.10
N SER A 159 11.07 8.03 9.65
CA SER A 159 10.00 8.96 10.03
C SER A 159 9.15 9.41 8.85
N VAL A 160 9.73 9.52 7.66
CA VAL A 160 9.01 9.88 6.42
C VAL A 160 8.16 8.72 5.94
N PHE A 161 8.63 7.47 6.08
CA PHE A 161 7.78 6.29 5.79
C PHE A 161 6.57 6.24 6.71
N SER A 162 6.75 6.46 8.02
CA SER A 162 5.63 6.52 8.97
C SER A 162 4.66 7.66 8.67
N HIS A 163 5.18 8.84 8.35
CA HIS A 163 4.37 9.98 7.91
C HIS A 163 3.54 9.65 6.68
N PHE A 164 4.15 9.12 5.62
CA PHE A 164 3.42 8.77 4.40
C PHE A 164 2.43 7.62 4.58
N ALA A 165 2.66 6.69 5.51
CA ALA A 165 1.66 5.70 5.89
C ALA A 165 0.44 6.38 6.54
N GLN A 166 0.66 7.34 7.45
CA GLN A 166 -0.41 8.11 8.07
C GLN A 166 -1.18 8.97 7.04
N VAL A 167 -0.47 9.66 6.15
CA VAL A 167 -1.07 10.42 5.05
C VAL A 167 -1.91 9.51 4.17
N GLU A 168 -1.38 8.34 3.78
CA GLU A 168 -2.12 7.35 2.99
C GLU A 168 -3.42 6.95 3.70
N GLU A 169 -3.38 6.61 4.98
CA GLU A 169 -4.59 6.28 5.74
C GLU A 169 -5.59 7.44 5.80
N SER A 170 -5.14 8.66 6.08
CA SER A 170 -6.01 9.85 6.12
C SER A 170 -6.69 10.14 4.78
N VAL A 171 -5.98 9.92 3.66
CA VAL A 171 -6.58 10.04 2.33
C VAL A 171 -7.62 8.95 2.08
N LEU A 172 -7.29 7.70 2.39
CA LEU A 172 -8.18 6.56 2.19
C LEU A 172 -9.43 6.64 3.06
N GLU A 173 -9.33 7.16 4.29
CA GLU A 173 -10.44 7.14 5.25
C GLU A 173 -11.42 8.30 5.13
N SER A 174 -10.99 9.47 4.64
CA SER A 174 -11.86 10.65 4.56
C SER A 174 -11.52 11.62 3.43
N LEU A 175 -10.25 12.00 3.22
CA LEU A 175 -9.93 13.14 2.37
C LEU A 175 -10.14 12.89 0.87
N ALA A 176 -10.10 11.64 0.42
CA ALA A 176 -10.48 11.29 -0.96
C ALA A 176 -12.00 11.26 -1.17
N TRP A 177 -12.81 11.30 -0.12
CA TRP A 177 -14.27 11.16 -0.18
C TRP A 177 -15.00 12.50 -0.09
N THR A 178 -14.28 13.61 -0.06
CA THR A 178 -14.89 14.95 -0.06
C THR A 178 -15.66 15.23 -1.35
N SER A 179 -16.66 16.11 -1.30
CA SER A 179 -17.50 16.43 -2.46
C SER A 179 -16.74 17.04 -3.63
N ASN A 180 -15.61 17.69 -3.38
CA ASN A 180 -14.70 18.26 -4.40
C ASN A 180 -13.61 17.27 -4.87
N SER A 181 -13.64 16.01 -4.44
CA SER A 181 -12.60 15.04 -4.78
C SER A 181 -12.73 14.52 -6.22
N PRO A 182 -11.61 14.45 -6.97
CA PRO A 182 -11.55 13.81 -8.29
C PRO A 182 -11.91 12.32 -8.28
N LEU A 183 -11.86 11.65 -7.12
CA LEU A 183 -12.31 10.26 -6.97
C LEU A 183 -13.75 10.07 -7.49
N ARG A 184 -14.61 11.09 -7.31
CA ARG A 184 -16.02 11.03 -7.71
C ARG A 184 -16.19 10.87 -9.22
N GLU A 185 -15.29 11.44 -10.01
CA GLU A 185 -15.29 11.33 -11.46
C GLU A 185 -14.90 9.92 -11.90
N GLU A 186 -13.88 9.32 -11.27
CA GLU A 186 -13.50 7.92 -11.53
C GLU A 186 -14.61 6.95 -11.14
N ILE A 187 -15.30 7.18 -10.02
CA ILE A 187 -16.45 6.35 -9.62
C ILE A 187 -17.61 6.53 -10.61
N ARG A 188 -17.90 7.76 -11.05
CA ARG A 188 -18.95 8.03 -12.04
C ARG A 188 -18.66 7.34 -13.38
N ALA A 189 -17.40 7.36 -13.82
CA ALA A 189 -16.95 6.64 -15.01
C ALA A 189 -17.09 5.11 -14.85
N ASN A 190 -17.01 4.60 -13.62
CA ASN A 190 -17.23 3.19 -13.28
C ASN A 190 -18.69 2.94 -12.85
N GLU A 191 -19.66 3.40 -13.65
CA GLU A 191 -21.10 3.19 -13.42
C GLU A 191 -21.63 3.70 -12.07
N GLY A 192 -20.94 4.67 -11.46
CA GLY A 192 -21.30 5.20 -10.15
C GLY A 192 -20.96 4.26 -8.98
N ARG A 193 -20.13 3.23 -9.19
CA ARG A 193 -19.83 2.19 -8.20
C ARG A 193 -18.34 2.08 -7.94
N LEU A 194 -17.98 1.69 -6.72
CA LEU A 194 -16.62 1.26 -6.40
C LEU A 194 -16.43 -0.21 -6.86
N PRO A 195 -15.28 -0.60 -7.42
CA PRO A 195 -14.98 -2.00 -7.66
C PRO A 195 -15.10 -2.83 -6.37
N SER A 196 -15.64 -4.05 -6.46
CA SER A 196 -15.77 -4.94 -5.31
C SER A 196 -14.40 -5.45 -4.85
N CYS A 197 -14.33 -5.89 -3.59
CA CYS A 197 -13.18 -6.55 -2.97
C CYS A 197 -12.69 -7.72 -3.83
N GLN A 198 -13.60 -8.55 -4.35
CA GLN A 198 -13.25 -9.66 -5.23
C GLN A 198 -12.61 -9.20 -6.55
N GLN A 199 -13.03 -8.05 -7.11
CA GLN A 199 -12.47 -7.53 -8.36
C GLN A 199 -11.06 -6.95 -8.18
N VAL A 200 -10.70 -6.50 -6.97
CA VAL A 200 -9.46 -5.76 -6.73
C VAL A 200 -8.43 -6.53 -5.92
N MET A 201 -8.83 -7.56 -5.17
CA MET A 201 -7.93 -8.40 -4.41
C MET A 201 -7.39 -9.56 -5.25
N PRO A 202 -6.07 -9.82 -5.24
CA PRO A 202 -5.53 -11.06 -5.77
C PRO A 202 -6.14 -12.27 -5.04
N PRO A 203 -6.36 -13.41 -5.73
CA PRO A 203 -6.94 -14.61 -5.12
C PRO A 203 -6.20 -15.08 -3.85
N GLU A 204 -4.88 -14.89 -3.79
CA GLU A 204 -4.04 -15.27 -2.65
C GLU A 204 -4.30 -14.41 -1.40
N GLN A 205 -5.00 -13.28 -1.55
CA GLN A 205 -5.32 -12.33 -0.49
C GLN A 205 -6.78 -12.42 -0.02
N LEU A 206 -7.53 -13.43 -0.44
CA LEU A 206 -8.91 -13.66 -0.01
C LEU A 206 -8.98 -14.80 1.04
N GLU A 207 -9.85 -14.65 2.03
CA GLU A 207 -10.24 -15.75 2.92
C GLU A 207 -11.28 -16.61 2.22
N ASP A 208 -11.04 -17.93 2.17
CA ASP A 208 -12.01 -18.90 1.68
C ASP A 208 -13.12 -19.03 2.73
N PRO A 209 -14.40 -18.84 2.38
CA PRO A 209 -15.51 -18.96 3.34
C PRO A 209 -15.68 -20.35 3.99
N ILE A 210 -14.92 -21.37 3.56
CA ILE A 210 -15.19 -22.79 3.86
C ILE A 210 -14.08 -23.48 4.69
N ARG A 211 -13.00 -22.80 5.09
CA ARG A 211 -11.92 -23.45 5.86
C ARG A 211 -11.95 -23.12 7.35
N THR A 212 -12.88 -23.75 8.06
CA THR A 212 -12.72 -24.07 9.49
C THR A 212 -11.70 -25.21 9.66
N ASP A 213 -10.88 -25.13 10.71
CA ASP A 213 -9.74 -25.99 11.01
C ASP A 213 -9.90 -27.49 10.66
N SER A 214 -9.01 -28.00 9.82
CA SER A 214 -8.63 -29.42 9.77
C SER A 214 -7.25 -29.57 9.09
N GLU A 215 -6.43 -30.43 9.68
CA GLU A 215 -5.03 -30.71 9.37
C GLU A 215 -4.70 -31.04 7.89
N PRO A 216 -3.41 -30.93 7.47
CA PRO A 216 -3.02 -31.15 6.08
C PRO A 216 -3.01 -32.64 5.71
N GLY A 217 -4.14 -33.11 5.19
CA GLY A 217 -4.32 -34.45 4.62
C GLY A 217 -4.45 -34.42 3.08
N LEU A 218 -3.54 -35.14 2.43
CA LEU A 218 -3.44 -35.52 1.02
C LEU A 218 -4.79 -35.68 0.28
N SER A 219 -4.99 -34.96 -0.84
CA SER A 219 -5.84 -35.44 -1.92
C SER A 219 -5.34 -35.02 -3.30
N THR A 220 -5.31 -36.05 -4.13
CA THR A 220 -4.82 -36.24 -5.48
C THR A 220 -5.51 -35.37 -6.52
N SER A 221 -4.70 -34.90 -7.47
CA SER A 221 -5.10 -34.32 -8.75
C SER A 221 -5.99 -35.25 -9.56
N THR A 222 -7.10 -34.70 -10.07
CA THR A 222 -7.75 -35.21 -11.29
C THR A 222 -8.03 -34.03 -12.20
N ASP A 223 -7.51 -34.18 -13.41
CA ASP A 223 -7.53 -33.24 -14.52
C ASP A 223 -8.70 -33.63 -15.43
N GLN A 224 -9.61 -32.68 -15.72
CA GLN A 224 -10.40 -32.54 -16.95
C GLN A 224 -11.56 -31.55 -16.76
N GLN A 225 -11.49 -30.39 -17.42
CA GLN A 225 -12.24 -30.11 -18.67
C GLN A 225 -12.36 -28.60 -18.85
N ARG A 226 -11.75 -28.12 -19.93
CA ARG A 226 -11.67 -26.73 -20.37
C ARG A 226 -12.95 -26.34 -21.10
N SER A 227 -13.46 -25.13 -20.88
CA SER A 227 -14.33 -24.41 -21.82
C SER A 227 -13.88 -22.95 -21.93
N PRO A 228 -13.75 -22.37 -23.13
CA PRO A 228 -13.15 -21.05 -23.32
C PRO A 228 -14.23 -19.97 -23.31
N SER A 229 -14.27 -19.16 -22.26
CA SER A 229 -14.93 -17.85 -22.33
C SER A 229 -13.85 -16.78 -22.39
N ALA A 230 -13.61 -16.31 -23.61
CA ALA A 230 -12.83 -15.12 -23.88
C ALA A 230 -13.57 -13.91 -23.29
N VAL A 231 -13.27 -13.58 -22.04
CA VAL A 231 -13.67 -12.32 -21.42
C VAL A 231 -12.37 -11.64 -21.00
N THR A 232 -12.04 -10.59 -21.74
CA THR A 232 -11.14 -9.48 -21.41
C THR A 232 -10.28 -9.68 -20.16
N ARG A 233 -8.97 -9.92 -20.35
CA ARG A 233 -7.97 -9.66 -19.32
C ARG A 233 -8.25 -8.28 -18.71
N PRO A 234 -8.17 -8.09 -17.37
CA PRO A 234 -8.38 -6.78 -16.79
C PRO A 234 -7.37 -5.81 -17.42
N GLU A 235 -7.89 -4.78 -18.07
CA GLU A 235 -7.12 -3.64 -18.50
C GLU A 235 -6.25 -3.15 -17.33
N ARG A 236 -5.06 -2.62 -17.65
CA ARG A 236 -4.10 -2.04 -16.70
C ARG A 236 -4.79 -1.52 -15.44
N SER A 237 -4.56 -2.18 -14.29
CA SER A 237 -5.22 -1.86 -13.00
C SER A 237 -5.42 -0.36 -12.83
N SER A 238 -6.67 0.10 -12.95
CA SER A 238 -6.97 1.53 -12.93
C SER A 238 -6.64 2.12 -11.56
N SER A 239 -6.45 3.45 -11.50
CA SER A 239 -6.22 4.15 -10.23
C SER A 239 -7.32 3.85 -9.20
N LEU A 240 -8.57 3.79 -9.65
CA LEU A 240 -9.72 3.35 -8.86
C LEU A 240 -9.57 1.94 -8.29
N HIS A 241 -9.11 0.95 -9.08
CA HIS A 241 -8.91 -0.42 -8.59
C HIS A 241 -7.83 -0.46 -7.49
N LEU A 242 -6.73 0.27 -7.68
CA LEU A 242 -5.68 0.38 -6.66
C LEU A 242 -6.20 1.04 -5.39
N PHE A 243 -7.01 2.10 -5.53
CA PHE A 243 -7.60 2.83 -4.43
C PHE A 243 -8.56 1.94 -3.64
N ALA A 244 -9.52 1.29 -4.31
CA ALA A 244 -10.46 0.35 -3.70
C ALA A 244 -9.73 -0.79 -2.97
N ARG A 245 -8.68 -1.37 -3.59
CA ARG A 245 -7.85 -2.39 -2.92
C ARG A 245 -7.27 -1.89 -1.60
N LYS A 246 -6.75 -0.67 -1.58
CA LYS A 246 -6.14 -0.06 -0.40
C LYS A 246 -7.18 0.26 0.68
N VAL A 247 -8.35 0.77 0.28
CA VAL A 247 -9.51 0.95 1.16
C VAL A 247 -9.91 -0.38 1.81
N TYR A 248 -10.15 -1.44 1.04
CA TYR A 248 -10.56 -2.72 1.62
C TYR A 248 -9.47 -3.35 2.50
N THR A 249 -8.19 -3.18 2.16
CA THR A 249 -7.08 -3.64 3.00
C THR A 249 -7.09 -2.95 4.37
N LEU A 250 -7.22 -1.62 4.38
CA LEU A 250 -7.29 -0.82 5.60
C LEU A 250 -8.51 -1.22 6.43
N MET A 251 -9.67 -1.32 5.80
CA MET A 251 -10.92 -1.57 6.52
C MET A 251 -11.06 -3.00 7.01
N GLY A 252 -10.53 -3.98 6.27
CA GLY A 252 -10.44 -5.36 6.75
C GLY A 252 -9.55 -5.46 8.02
N LYS A 253 -8.45 -4.70 8.08
CA LYS A 253 -7.62 -4.63 9.29
C LYS A 253 -8.39 -4.01 10.47
N ARG A 254 -9.02 -2.85 10.29
CA ARG A 254 -9.78 -2.16 11.34
C ARG A 254 -10.96 -2.99 11.84
N LEU A 255 -11.66 -3.67 10.94
CA LEU A 255 -12.77 -4.56 11.31
C LEU A 255 -12.30 -5.75 12.16
N ARG A 256 -11.17 -6.40 11.82
CA ARG A 256 -10.62 -7.48 12.66
C ARG A 256 -10.29 -6.98 14.07
N GLU A 257 -9.65 -5.82 14.17
CA GLU A 257 -9.28 -5.22 15.46
C GLU A 257 -10.52 -4.91 16.30
N LEU A 258 -11.56 -4.30 15.70
CA LEU A 258 -12.82 -4.03 16.38
C LEU A 258 -13.56 -5.31 16.78
N CYS A 259 -13.65 -6.30 15.89
CA CYS A 259 -14.29 -7.58 16.19
C CYS A 259 -13.58 -8.32 17.33
N SER A 260 -12.25 -8.28 17.37
CA SER A 260 -11.47 -8.87 18.46
C SER A 260 -11.73 -8.19 19.81
N MET A 261 -11.97 -6.87 19.82
CA MET A 261 -12.31 -6.15 21.06
C MET A 261 -13.77 -6.32 21.48
N LEU A 262 -14.67 -6.60 20.53
CA LEU A 262 -16.10 -6.79 20.75
C LEU A 262 -16.50 -8.26 20.94
N ASP A 263 -15.54 -9.19 20.91
CA ASP A 263 -15.75 -10.64 20.96
C ASP A 263 -16.73 -11.14 19.89
N ILE A 264 -16.55 -10.64 18.66
CA ILE A 264 -17.39 -11.00 17.50
C ILE A 264 -16.79 -12.21 16.78
N SER A 265 -17.61 -13.24 16.56
CA SER A 265 -17.22 -14.45 15.82
C SER A 265 -16.84 -14.17 14.36
N ASP A 266 -16.01 -15.05 13.78
CA ASP A 266 -15.59 -14.94 12.38
C ASP A 266 -16.76 -14.97 11.38
N GLU A 267 -17.81 -15.76 11.70
CA GLU A 267 -19.02 -15.83 10.88
C GLU A 267 -19.77 -14.48 10.87
N LEU A 268 -19.96 -13.86 12.05
CA LEU A 268 -20.58 -12.54 12.14
C LEU A 268 -19.67 -11.48 11.50
N ARG A 269 -18.35 -11.56 11.66
CA ARG A 269 -17.40 -10.66 11.00
C ARG A 269 -17.54 -10.68 9.48
N LEU A 270 -17.74 -11.85 8.87
CA LEU A 270 -17.95 -11.99 7.42
C LEU A 270 -19.28 -11.35 6.97
N LYS A 271 -20.34 -11.50 7.77
CA LYS A 271 -21.63 -10.82 7.52
C LYS A 271 -21.49 -9.30 7.64
N ILE A 272 -20.77 -8.82 8.65
CA ILE A 272 -20.48 -7.38 8.83
C ILE A 272 -19.70 -6.84 7.64
N TRP A 273 -18.69 -7.58 7.17
CA TRP A 273 -17.91 -7.19 6.00
C TRP A 273 -18.76 -7.09 4.75
N THR A 274 -19.63 -8.06 4.53
CA THR A 274 -20.57 -8.08 3.40
C THR A 274 -21.47 -6.84 3.42
N CYS A 275 -22.00 -6.49 4.59
CA CYS A 275 -22.79 -5.27 4.80
C CYS A 275 -21.99 -4.00 4.53
N PHE A 276 -20.76 -3.93 5.05
CA PHE A 276 -19.85 -2.80 4.86
C PHE A 276 -19.47 -2.61 3.39
N GLU A 277 -19.03 -3.67 2.70
CA GLU A 277 -18.69 -3.61 1.28
C GLU A 277 -19.89 -3.19 0.44
N HIS A 278 -21.07 -3.76 0.69
CA HIS A 278 -22.29 -3.36 -0.03
C HIS A 278 -22.53 -1.86 0.11
N SER A 279 -22.34 -1.28 1.31
CA SER A 279 -22.48 0.16 1.52
C SER A 279 -21.48 0.99 0.70
N LEU A 280 -20.26 0.48 0.46
CA LEU A 280 -19.25 1.16 -0.36
C LEU A 280 -19.43 0.96 -1.86
N VAL A 281 -20.00 -0.16 -2.30
CA VAL A 281 -20.16 -0.48 -3.73
C VAL A 281 -21.45 0.11 -4.28
N HIS A 282 -22.57 -0.05 -3.55
CA HIS A 282 -23.91 0.29 -4.03
C HIS A 282 -24.44 1.59 -3.44
N CYS A 283 -23.97 2.00 -2.27
CA CYS A 283 -24.41 3.21 -1.58
C CYS A 283 -23.27 4.23 -1.42
N VAL A 284 -22.42 4.38 -2.46
CA VAL A 284 -21.22 5.25 -2.43
C VAL A 284 -21.51 6.67 -1.91
N HIS A 285 -22.70 7.20 -2.18
CA HIS A 285 -23.12 8.52 -1.71
C HIS A 285 -23.08 8.66 -0.17
N LEU A 286 -23.16 7.55 0.58
CA LEU A 286 -22.97 7.51 2.03
C LEU A 286 -21.56 7.92 2.45
N MET A 287 -20.55 7.80 1.58
CA MET A 287 -19.19 8.23 1.87
C MET A 287 -18.92 9.71 1.61
N ALA A 288 -19.79 10.41 0.87
CA ALA A 288 -19.57 11.82 0.53
C ALA A 288 -19.40 12.68 1.80
N ASP A 289 -18.23 13.32 1.93
CA ASP A 289 -17.82 14.17 3.08
C ASP A 289 -17.89 13.46 4.44
N ARG A 290 -17.71 12.13 4.45
CA ARG A 290 -17.72 11.27 5.63
C ARG A 290 -16.46 10.47 5.80
N HIS A 291 -16.39 9.74 6.92
CA HIS A 291 -15.26 8.92 7.31
C HIS A 291 -15.59 7.43 7.20
N LEU A 292 -14.68 6.60 6.67
CA LEU A 292 -14.91 5.16 6.48
C LEU A 292 -15.33 4.45 7.78
N ASP A 293 -14.68 4.77 8.89
CA ASP A 293 -15.01 4.18 10.21
C ASP A 293 -16.46 4.44 10.66
N GLN A 294 -17.11 5.52 10.19
CA GLN A 294 -18.53 5.78 10.48
C GLN A 294 -19.41 4.69 9.87
N LEU A 295 -19.17 4.37 8.59
CA LEU A 295 -19.87 3.29 7.90
C LEU A 295 -19.51 1.93 8.50
N LEU A 296 -18.26 1.72 8.90
CA LEU A 296 -17.84 0.46 9.54
C LEU A 296 -18.58 0.22 10.86
N MET A 297 -18.63 1.22 11.75
CA MET A 297 -19.36 1.11 13.02
C MET A 297 -20.86 0.91 12.80
N CYS A 298 -21.46 1.58 11.80
CA CYS A 298 -22.85 1.36 11.42
C CYS A 298 -23.10 -0.06 10.88
N ALA A 299 -22.19 -0.59 10.06
CA ALA A 299 -22.27 -1.96 9.53
C ALA A 299 -22.16 -3.01 10.64
N ILE A 300 -21.28 -2.81 11.64
CA ILE A 300 -21.19 -3.68 12.83
C ILE A 300 -22.55 -3.68 13.56
N TYR A 301 -23.09 -2.49 13.85
CA TYR A 301 -24.32 -2.37 14.62
C TYR A 301 -25.55 -2.97 13.92
N ILE A 302 -25.79 -2.63 12.64
CA ILE A 302 -26.97 -3.14 11.92
C ILE A 302 -26.92 -4.66 11.77
N THR A 303 -25.73 -5.21 11.50
CA THR A 303 -25.58 -6.66 11.29
C THR A 303 -25.76 -7.42 12.60
N ALA A 304 -25.13 -6.97 13.69
CA ALA A 304 -25.30 -7.56 15.02
C ALA A 304 -26.78 -7.58 15.44
N ARG A 305 -27.48 -6.47 15.22
CA ARG A 305 -28.92 -6.35 15.52
C ARG A 305 -29.77 -7.32 14.70
N LEU A 306 -29.43 -7.58 13.43
CA LEU A 306 -30.16 -8.52 12.58
C LEU A 306 -29.89 -9.98 12.89
N THR A 307 -28.72 -10.29 13.46
CA THR A 307 -28.38 -11.62 13.95
C THR A 307 -28.82 -11.85 15.40
N ASN A 308 -29.63 -10.97 15.97
CA ASN A 308 -30.06 -10.99 17.38
C ASN A 308 -28.90 -11.02 18.39
N ILE A 309 -27.77 -10.41 18.04
CA ILE A 309 -26.63 -10.22 18.94
C ILE A 309 -26.70 -8.79 19.48
N ASP A 310 -26.94 -8.65 20.78
CA ASP A 310 -27.07 -7.33 21.41
C ASP A 310 -25.69 -6.69 21.64
N ILE A 311 -25.28 -5.86 20.68
CA ILE A 311 -24.09 -5.00 20.80
C ILE A 311 -24.55 -3.55 20.81
N PRO A 312 -24.60 -2.89 21.98
CA PRO A 312 -25.01 -1.49 22.05
C PRO A 312 -24.06 -0.60 21.24
N PHE A 313 -24.61 0.38 20.52
CA PHE A 313 -23.82 1.34 19.74
C PHE A 313 -22.74 2.04 20.58
N LYS A 314 -23.05 2.35 21.85
CA LYS A 314 -22.10 2.92 22.82
C LYS A 314 -20.90 2.01 23.09
N HIS A 315 -21.09 0.69 23.07
CA HIS A 315 -19.99 -0.27 23.26
C HIS A 315 -19.05 -0.25 22.06
N ILE A 316 -19.59 -0.29 20.84
CA ILE A 316 -18.82 -0.18 19.58
C ILE A 316 -17.98 1.10 19.58
N MET A 317 -18.59 2.24 19.90
CA MET A 317 -17.89 3.53 19.97
C MET A 317 -16.79 3.55 21.05
N ARG A 318 -16.96 2.83 22.16
CA ARG A 318 -15.95 2.72 23.21
C ARG A 318 -14.73 1.96 22.72
N CYS A 319 -14.93 0.79 22.10
CA CYS A 319 -13.86 -0.03 21.53
C CYS A 319 -13.12 0.70 20.39
N TYR A 320 -13.86 1.46 19.56
CA TYR A 320 -13.25 2.31 18.55
C TYR A 320 -12.33 3.37 19.17
N LYS A 321 -12.82 4.13 20.16
CA LYS A 321 -12.06 5.20 20.83
C LYS A 321 -10.85 4.70 21.62
N SER A 322 -10.81 3.43 22.02
CA SER A 322 -9.62 2.86 22.67
C SER A 322 -8.46 2.58 21.72
N GLN A 323 -8.66 2.65 20.40
CA GLN A 323 -7.58 2.47 19.42
C GLN A 323 -6.67 3.70 19.39
N LEU A 324 -5.34 3.48 19.43
CA LEU A 324 -4.28 4.49 19.60
C LEU A 324 -4.23 5.61 18.52
N HIS A 325 -5.01 5.50 17.45
CA HIS A 325 -4.93 6.39 16.29
C HIS A 325 -6.28 7.02 15.89
N THR A 326 -7.33 6.88 16.71
CA THR A 326 -8.68 7.34 16.34
C THR A 326 -9.00 8.73 16.89
N SER A 327 -9.66 9.55 16.08
CA SER A 327 -10.13 10.87 16.52
C SER A 327 -11.54 10.77 17.11
N ASN A 328 -11.74 11.34 18.30
CA ASN A 328 -13.06 11.42 18.94
C ASN A 328 -14.11 12.12 18.06
N SER A 329 -13.68 13.02 17.18
CA SER A 329 -14.54 13.78 16.26
C SER A 329 -15.29 12.89 15.27
N VAL A 330 -14.74 11.72 14.93
CA VAL A 330 -15.33 10.78 13.96
C VAL A 330 -16.73 10.33 14.40
N CYS A 331 -16.96 10.19 15.71
CA CYS A 331 -18.25 9.78 16.24
C CYS A 331 -19.18 10.94 16.61
N SER A 332 -18.65 12.15 16.84
CA SER A 332 -19.44 13.29 17.32
C SER A 332 -19.88 14.26 16.22
N ASN A 333 -19.11 14.35 15.13
CA ASN A 333 -19.27 15.38 14.09
C ASN A 333 -19.51 14.76 12.70
N VAL A 334 -20.58 13.99 12.58
CA VAL A 334 -20.98 13.28 11.36
C VAL A 334 -21.92 14.14 10.52
N LEU A 335 -21.68 14.21 9.21
CA LEU A 335 -22.52 14.97 8.28
C LEU A 335 -23.90 14.32 8.10
N ILE A 336 -24.94 15.11 8.33
CA ILE A 336 -26.35 14.73 8.14
C ILE A 336 -26.90 15.56 6.98
N PRO A 337 -27.28 14.92 5.85
CA PRO A 337 -27.88 15.64 4.74
C PRO A 337 -29.20 16.28 5.20
N ARG A 338 -29.37 17.59 4.94
CA ARG A 338 -30.63 18.27 5.18
C ARG A 338 -31.70 17.63 4.28
N ARG A 339 -32.77 17.12 4.88
CA ARG A 339 -33.96 16.75 4.11
C ARG A 339 -34.61 18.06 3.65
N VAL A 340 -34.68 18.31 2.34
CA VAL A 340 -35.54 19.36 1.80
C VAL A 340 -36.96 18.88 2.07
N THR A 341 -37.58 19.36 3.14
CA THR A 341 -39.01 19.20 3.32
C THR A 341 -39.67 20.10 2.28
N GLU A 342 -40.11 19.51 1.17
CA GLU A 342 -41.13 20.10 0.31
C GLU A 342 -42.40 20.23 1.15
N ASN A 343 -42.62 21.39 1.75
CA ASN A 343 -43.93 21.86 2.16
C ASN A 343 -43.85 23.40 2.21
N PRO A 344 -44.47 24.14 1.28
CA PRO A 344 -44.64 25.57 1.46
C PRO A 344 -45.51 25.81 2.71
N PRO A 345 -45.22 26.81 3.56
CA PRO A 345 -46.13 27.18 4.62
C PRO A 345 -47.42 27.70 3.98
N ASN A 346 -48.52 27.04 4.28
CA ASN A 346 -49.87 27.48 4.00
C ASN A 346 -50.10 28.79 4.79
N GLU A 347 -50.06 29.95 4.13
CA GLU A 347 -50.46 31.23 4.72
C GLU A 347 -51.98 31.22 4.93
N GLY A 348 -52.39 30.74 6.10
CA GLY A 348 -53.72 30.93 6.66
C GLY A 348 -53.74 32.16 7.56
N ASN A 349 -54.18 33.28 6.99
CA ASN A 349 -54.93 34.40 7.56
C ASN A 349 -55.07 34.50 9.11
N ASN A 350 -54.66 35.64 9.70
CA ASN A 350 -55.59 36.60 10.36
C ASN A 350 -54.87 37.78 11.05
N ASN A 351 -55.10 38.97 10.48
CA ASN A 351 -55.42 40.28 11.06
C ASN A 351 -54.98 40.69 12.48
N GLY A 352 -54.32 41.86 12.52
CA GLY A 352 -54.67 42.96 13.45
C GLY A 352 -53.57 43.38 14.41
N ASP A 353 -52.78 44.41 14.08
CA ASP A 353 -52.93 45.76 14.66
C ASP A 353 -51.88 46.71 14.08
N HIS A 354 -52.31 47.90 13.66
CA HIS A 354 -51.44 48.97 13.16
C HIS A 354 -51.17 49.95 14.29
N SER A 355 -49.91 50.09 14.71
CA SER A 355 -49.42 51.30 15.36
C SER A 355 -47.96 51.52 14.97
N GLY A 356 -47.73 52.62 14.25
CA GLY A 356 -46.46 52.95 13.62
C GLY A 356 -45.39 53.40 14.62
N ALA A 357 -44.18 52.84 14.44
CA ALA A 357 -42.94 53.44 14.88
C ALA A 357 -41.91 53.32 13.74
N LEU A 358 -41.26 54.44 13.45
CA LEU A 358 -40.24 54.62 12.40
C LEU A 358 -39.08 53.61 12.51
N PRO A 359 -38.47 53.17 11.40
CA PRO A 359 -37.36 52.22 11.44
C PRO A 359 -36.03 52.89 11.78
N THR A 360 -35.35 52.41 12.82
CA THR A 360 -33.92 52.61 13.06
C THR A 360 -33.10 51.67 12.16
N PRO A 361 -31.98 52.12 11.56
CA PRO A 361 -31.26 51.37 10.54
C PRO A 361 -30.21 50.43 11.16
N ASP A 362 -30.62 49.42 11.93
CA ASP A 362 -29.66 48.45 12.50
C ASP A 362 -30.25 47.03 12.64
N THR A 363 -30.91 46.54 11.58
CA THR A 363 -31.30 45.11 11.51
C THR A 363 -30.86 44.53 10.16
N PRO A 364 -29.89 43.60 10.11
CA PRO A 364 -29.52 42.95 8.86
C PRO A 364 -30.72 42.16 8.33
N SER A 365 -31.21 42.63 7.19
CA SER A 365 -32.22 41.99 6.35
C SER A 365 -31.88 40.50 6.14
N ALA A 366 -32.86 39.64 6.42
CA ALA A 366 -32.81 38.18 6.31
C ALA A 366 -32.85 37.68 4.84
N HIS A 367 -32.18 38.38 3.91
CA HIS A 367 -32.29 38.10 2.48
C HIS A 367 -30.99 37.74 1.75
N TYR A 368 -29.91 37.41 2.48
CA TYR A 368 -28.77 36.70 1.90
C TYR A 368 -28.80 35.23 2.34
N PRO A 369 -28.90 34.25 1.42
CA PRO A 369 -28.52 32.89 1.73
C PRO A 369 -27.01 32.90 1.97
N GLY A 370 -26.61 33.02 3.24
CA GLY A 370 -25.24 32.76 3.66
C GLY A 370 -24.81 31.34 3.29
N PRO A 371 -23.50 31.05 3.26
CA PRO A 371 -23.00 29.72 2.94
C PRO A 371 -23.70 28.70 3.84
N SER A 372 -24.45 27.81 3.22
CA SER A 372 -25.32 26.82 3.87
C SER A 372 -24.57 26.10 4.98
N GLN A 373 -24.94 26.33 6.25
CA GLN A 373 -24.37 25.57 7.36
C GLN A 373 -24.74 24.09 7.21
N GLU A 374 -23.73 23.24 6.97
CA GLU A 374 -23.87 21.79 6.98
C GLU A 374 -24.42 21.33 8.34
N GLU A 375 -25.54 20.59 8.36
CA GLU A 375 -26.05 20.02 9.60
C GLU A 375 -25.16 18.84 10.03
N ARG A 376 -24.51 18.97 11.20
CA ARG A 376 -23.71 17.89 11.79
C ARG A 376 -24.36 17.36 13.05
N GLY A 377 -24.25 16.05 13.25
CA GLY A 377 -24.73 15.37 14.45
C GLY A 377 -23.85 14.19 14.84
N ASN A 378 -24.20 13.53 15.94
CA ASN A 378 -23.48 12.34 16.37
C ASN A 378 -23.74 11.14 15.43
N LEU A 379 -22.89 10.13 15.54
CA LEU A 379 -22.94 8.92 14.72
C LEU A 379 -24.25 8.14 14.87
N ILE A 380 -24.89 8.18 16.04
CA ILE A 380 -26.19 7.54 16.27
C ILE A 380 -27.29 8.26 15.47
N LYS A 381 -27.26 9.60 15.42
CA LYS A 381 -28.20 10.40 14.62
C LYS A 381 -28.01 10.11 13.13
N PHE A 382 -26.76 10.04 12.65
CA PHE A 382 -26.47 9.60 11.28
C PHE A 382 -26.99 8.18 10.99
N TYR A 383 -26.75 7.24 11.90
CA TYR A 383 -27.24 5.87 11.74
C TYR A 383 -28.76 5.83 11.57
N ASN A 384 -29.50 6.48 12.48
CA ASN A 384 -30.96 6.44 12.48
C ASN A 384 -31.59 7.20 11.31
N GLN A 385 -31.01 8.34 10.89
CA GLN A 385 -31.63 9.23 9.90
C GLN A 385 -31.21 8.93 8.46
N VAL A 386 -30.03 8.35 8.26
CA VAL A 386 -29.40 8.18 6.94
C VAL A 386 -29.06 6.72 6.68
N TYR A 387 -28.13 6.14 7.46
CA TYR A 387 -27.58 4.82 7.15
C TYR A 387 -28.62 3.70 7.21
N LEU A 388 -29.49 3.71 8.22
CA LEU A 388 -30.54 2.71 8.39
C LEU A 388 -31.52 2.75 7.21
N THR A 389 -31.94 3.94 6.77
CA THR A 389 -32.86 4.10 5.64
C THR A 389 -32.30 3.45 4.38
N GLU A 390 -31.05 3.73 4.04
CA GLU A 390 -30.40 3.19 2.84
C GLU A 390 -30.13 1.68 2.93
N MET A 391 -29.67 1.21 4.09
CA MET A 391 -29.20 -0.17 4.23
C MET A 391 -30.30 -1.17 4.61
N THR A 392 -31.48 -0.72 5.06
CA THR A 392 -32.55 -1.64 5.54
C THR A 392 -33.02 -2.62 4.46
N GLY A 393 -33.13 -2.20 3.20
CA GLY A 393 -33.56 -3.06 2.09
C GLY A 393 -32.64 -4.27 1.91
N PHE A 394 -31.33 -4.01 1.81
CA PHE A 394 -30.31 -5.05 1.74
C PHE A 394 -30.25 -5.91 3.01
N ALA A 395 -30.29 -5.25 4.18
CA ALA A 395 -30.06 -5.92 5.44
C ALA A 395 -31.21 -6.90 5.80
N LYS A 396 -32.44 -6.59 5.40
CA LYS A 396 -33.59 -7.52 5.51
C LYS A 396 -33.48 -8.74 4.59
N GLN A 397 -32.96 -8.57 3.37
CA GLN A 397 -32.81 -9.66 2.39
C GLN A 397 -31.74 -10.70 2.81
N LYS A 398 -30.80 -10.29 3.67
CA LYS A 398 -29.73 -11.14 4.20
C LYS A 398 -30.00 -11.68 5.61
N ALA A 399 -31.13 -11.30 6.22
CA ALA A 399 -31.60 -11.96 7.43
C ALA A 399 -32.08 -13.37 7.06
N PRO A 400 -31.85 -14.40 7.89
CA PRO A 400 -32.24 -15.76 7.58
C PRO A 400 -33.78 -15.85 7.58
N ILE A 401 -34.38 -15.68 6.41
CA ILE A 401 -35.72 -16.20 6.13
C ILE A 401 -35.48 -17.66 5.79
N SER A 402 -36.01 -18.55 6.62
CA SER A 402 -35.92 -20.00 6.46
C SER A 402 -36.23 -20.43 5.01
N GLY A 403 -35.20 -20.76 4.22
CA GLY A 403 -35.34 -21.54 3.00
C GLY A 403 -35.03 -20.89 1.65
N GLU A 404 -34.55 -19.64 1.56
CA GLU A 404 -34.15 -19.05 0.26
C GLU A 404 -32.63 -18.80 0.15
N ASP A 405 -32.09 -19.05 -1.06
CA ASP A 405 -30.69 -18.91 -1.46
C ASP A 405 -30.15 -17.53 -1.05
N THR A 406 -29.46 -17.50 0.09
CA THR A 406 -28.78 -16.29 0.54
C THR A 406 -27.64 -16.03 -0.44
N PRO A 407 -27.53 -14.83 -1.06
CA PRO A 407 -26.45 -14.58 -1.99
C PRO A 407 -25.10 -14.81 -1.28
N PRO A 408 -24.06 -15.28 -1.96
CA PRO A 408 -22.80 -15.62 -1.31
C PRO A 408 -22.25 -14.42 -0.52
N PRO A 409 -21.59 -14.66 0.62
CA PRO A 409 -20.96 -13.58 1.39
C PRO A 409 -19.83 -12.96 0.56
N SER A 410 -19.60 -11.67 0.80
CA SER A 410 -18.47 -10.95 0.24
C SER A 410 -17.15 -11.56 0.67
N THR A 411 -16.18 -11.62 -0.24
CA THR A 411 -14.86 -12.18 0.08
C THR A 411 -14.11 -11.25 1.04
N TYR A 412 -13.63 -11.81 2.16
CA TYR A 412 -12.92 -11.06 3.19
C TYR A 412 -11.43 -10.93 2.85
N PRO A 413 -10.81 -9.74 2.95
CA PRO A 413 -9.38 -9.58 2.75
C PRO A 413 -8.61 -10.37 3.82
N ARG A 414 -7.87 -11.39 3.43
CA ARG A 414 -7.05 -12.20 4.31
C ARG A 414 -5.99 -11.36 5.01
N GLN A 415 -5.79 -11.57 6.31
CA GLN A 415 -4.61 -11.06 6.98
C GLN A 415 -3.38 -11.79 6.45
N TRP A 416 -2.61 -11.13 5.59
CA TRP A 416 -1.30 -11.62 5.21
C TRP A 416 -0.38 -11.52 6.44
N LYS A 417 -0.29 -12.61 7.23
CA LYS A 417 0.90 -12.86 8.04
C LYS A 417 2.02 -12.99 7.03
N ALA A 418 2.82 -11.94 6.85
CA ALA A 418 3.88 -11.99 5.89
C ALA A 418 4.77 -13.20 6.18
N SER A 419 4.76 -14.19 5.28
CA SER A 419 5.91 -15.06 5.09
C SER A 419 7.10 -14.10 5.05
N PRO A 420 7.98 -14.14 6.06
CA PRO A 420 8.73 -12.97 6.41
C PRO A 420 9.66 -12.70 5.23
N ARG A 421 9.39 -11.58 4.53
CA ARG A 421 10.02 -11.29 3.24
C ARG A 421 11.52 -11.32 3.48
N ARG A 422 12.18 -12.36 2.98
CA ARG A 422 13.62 -12.52 3.04
C ARG A 422 14.24 -11.46 2.14
N TYR A 423 14.62 -10.34 2.72
CA TYR A 423 15.31 -9.27 2.01
C TYR A 423 16.77 -9.68 1.79
N ARG A 424 17.15 -9.88 0.54
CA ARG A 424 18.52 -10.24 0.20
C ARG A 424 19.42 -9.02 0.37
N LEU A 425 20.38 -9.08 1.29
CA LEU A 425 21.26 -7.94 1.60
C LEU A 425 22.36 -7.71 0.57
N SER A 426 22.73 -8.75 -0.16
CA SER A 426 23.85 -8.71 -1.08
C SER A 426 23.61 -9.63 -2.26
N SER A 427 23.93 -9.17 -3.46
CA SER A 427 23.91 -10.02 -4.67
C SER A 427 25.04 -11.07 -4.67
N ARG A 428 26.10 -10.86 -3.89
CA ARG A 428 27.28 -11.74 -3.82
C ARG A 428 27.12 -12.89 -2.83
N HIS A 429 26.35 -12.70 -1.77
CA HIS A 429 26.13 -13.72 -0.73
C HIS A 429 24.64 -14.06 -0.64
N SER A 430 24.29 -15.31 -0.33
CA SER A 430 22.90 -15.73 -0.10
C SER A 430 22.41 -15.33 1.31
N ILE A 431 22.64 -14.07 1.69
CA ILE A 431 22.26 -13.53 3.01
C ILE A 431 20.90 -12.85 2.88
N PHE A 432 19.97 -13.26 3.73
CA PHE A 432 18.63 -12.72 3.78
C PHE A 432 18.31 -12.24 5.20
N ILE A 433 17.65 -11.08 5.32
CA ILE A 433 17.04 -10.62 6.57
C ILE A 433 15.54 -10.85 6.50
N SER A 434 14.97 -11.32 7.59
CA SER A 434 13.53 -11.46 7.75
C SER A 434 13.13 -10.91 9.11
N GLN A 435 11.93 -10.33 9.24
CA GLN A 435 11.41 -9.96 10.55
C GLN A 435 11.27 -11.21 11.42
N TYR A 436 11.56 -11.07 12.71
CA TYR A 436 11.46 -12.14 13.68
C TYR A 436 9.99 -12.43 13.99
N ASN A 437 9.52 -13.63 13.64
CA ASN A 437 8.17 -14.10 13.95
C ASN A 437 8.25 -14.98 15.21
N ALA A 438 7.71 -14.50 16.34
CA ALA A 438 7.70 -15.24 17.60
C ALA A 438 6.83 -16.53 17.54
N ASP A 439 5.83 -16.57 16.64
CA ASP A 439 4.88 -17.69 16.51
C ASP A 439 5.40 -18.85 15.63
N THR A 440 6.59 -18.72 15.03
CA THR A 440 7.16 -19.80 14.19
C THR A 440 8.04 -20.68 15.05
N SER A 441 7.75 -21.98 15.12
CA SER A 441 8.66 -22.94 15.75
C SER A 441 10.07 -22.77 15.17
N PRO A 442 11.12 -22.74 16.00
CA PRO A 442 12.47 -22.50 15.52
C PRO A 442 12.81 -23.48 14.41
N PRO A 443 13.46 -23.04 13.32
CA PRO A 443 13.78 -23.92 12.21
C PRO A 443 14.51 -25.15 12.73
N ARG A 444 14.13 -26.35 12.28
CA ARG A 444 14.75 -27.65 12.66
C ARG A 444 16.24 -27.77 12.28
N ALA A 445 16.90 -26.70 11.85
CA ALA A 445 18.31 -26.65 11.52
C ALA A 445 19.09 -25.93 12.64
N PRO A 446 20.32 -26.40 12.99
CA PRO A 446 21.13 -25.77 14.03
C PRO A 446 21.64 -24.41 13.52
N GLY A 447 20.92 -23.34 13.84
CA GLY A 447 21.34 -21.96 13.59
C GLY A 447 22.38 -21.50 14.62
N LEU A 448 23.32 -20.67 14.20
CA LEU A 448 24.20 -19.94 15.12
C LEU A 448 23.43 -18.73 15.68
N CYS A 449 23.44 -18.57 17.01
CA CYS A 449 22.80 -17.42 17.68
C CYS A 449 23.87 -16.46 18.20
N TYR A 450 23.62 -15.16 18.07
CA TYR A 450 24.46 -14.10 18.64
C TYR A 450 23.56 -13.03 19.25
N TYR A 451 23.80 -12.74 20.53
CA TYR A 451 23.11 -11.70 21.28
C TYR A 451 24.06 -10.53 21.47
N PHE A 452 23.66 -9.35 20.99
CA PHE A 452 24.42 -8.12 21.19
C PHE A 452 24.61 -7.87 22.68
N ASN A 453 25.86 -7.60 23.09
CA ASN A 453 26.29 -7.37 24.47
C ASN A 453 26.30 -8.59 25.41
N SER A 454 25.84 -9.77 24.95
CA SER A 454 25.81 -10.98 25.80
C SER A 454 26.60 -12.15 25.23
N SER A 455 26.84 -12.19 23.91
CA SER A 455 27.58 -13.27 23.26
C SER A 455 29.07 -12.92 23.05
N PRO A 456 29.99 -13.89 23.26
CA PRO A 456 31.43 -13.70 23.01
C PRO A 456 31.76 -13.34 21.57
N SER A 457 32.86 -12.64 21.36
CA SER A 457 33.29 -12.17 20.02
C SER A 457 33.62 -13.32 19.06
N GLU A 458 33.97 -14.48 19.60
CA GLU A 458 34.27 -15.72 18.87
C GLU A 458 33.04 -16.20 18.08
N ARG A 459 31.83 -16.02 18.63
CA ARG A 459 30.57 -16.36 17.94
C ARG A 459 30.33 -15.51 16.69
N LEU A 460 30.75 -14.25 16.70
CA LEU A 460 30.73 -13.42 15.49
C LEU A 460 31.73 -13.91 14.44
N ARG A 461 32.91 -14.39 14.87
CA ARG A 461 33.89 -14.98 13.94
C ARG A 461 33.34 -16.25 13.29
N GLU A 462 32.65 -17.11 14.04
CA GLU A 462 31.98 -18.30 13.52
C GLU A 462 30.91 -17.95 12.47
N ILE A 463 30.05 -16.96 12.75
CA ILE A 463 29.02 -16.48 11.81
C ILE A 463 29.67 -15.91 10.55
N ASN A 464 30.72 -15.09 10.70
CA ASN A 464 31.46 -14.53 9.56
C ASN A 464 32.11 -15.62 8.70
N ASN A 465 32.65 -16.67 9.31
CA ASN A 465 33.21 -17.82 8.59
C ASN A 465 32.12 -18.62 7.86
N MET A 466 30.96 -18.82 8.48
CA MET A 466 29.81 -19.47 7.83
C MET A 466 29.34 -18.68 6.60
N ILE A 467 29.26 -17.35 6.69
CA ILE A 467 28.88 -16.48 5.58
C ILE A 467 29.91 -16.55 4.42
N LYS A 468 31.20 -16.62 4.74
CA LYS A 468 32.29 -16.67 3.75
C LYS A 468 32.42 -18.04 3.06
N THR A 469 32.21 -19.12 3.80
CA THR A 469 32.48 -20.50 3.33
C THR A 469 31.23 -21.28 2.93
N GLY A 470 30.03 -20.79 3.28
CA GLY A 470 28.75 -21.48 3.04
C GLY A 470 28.58 -22.79 3.82
N SER A 471 29.48 -23.10 4.77
CA SER A 471 29.53 -24.39 5.49
C SER A 471 29.19 -24.20 6.96
N SER A 472 28.19 -24.94 7.48
CA SER A 472 27.85 -24.93 8.91
C SER A 472 28.79 -25.83 9.73
N PRO A 473 29.25 -25.42 10.92
CA PRO A 473 30.15 -26.20 11.78
C PRO A 473 29.61 -27.59 12.16
N ASN A 474 28.28 -27.73 12.29
CA ASN A 474 27.66 -28.97 12.79
C ASN A 474 27.54 -30.08 11.75
N ARG A 475 27.84 -29.83 10.46
CA ARG A 475 27.76 -30.88 9.44
C ARG A 475 28.92 -31.89 9.52
N ARG A 476 30.00 -31.55 10.24
CA ARG A 476 31.20 -32.41 10.36
C ARG A 476 31.10 -33.51 11.44
N ARG A 477 30.18 -33.41 12.42
CA ARG A 477 30.07 -34.43 13.49
C ARG A 477 29.27 -35.68 13.10
N CYS A 478 28.42 -35.62 12.07
CA CYS A 478 27.61 -36.78 11.67
C CYS A 478 28.32 -37.79 10.75
N ALA A 479 29.58 -37.54 10.35
CA ALA A 479 30.30 -38.39 9.40
C ALA A 479 31.41 -39.26 10.03
N ALA A 480 31.64 -39.17 11.34
CA ALA A 480 32.83 -39.76 11.99
C ALA A 480 32.51 -40.67 13.19
N SER A 481 31.30 -41.26 13.25
CA SER A 481 30.92 -42.19 14.32
C SER A 481 30.19 -43.41 13.77
N ARG A 482 30.84 -44.18 12.91
CA ARG A 482 30.46 -45.56 12.57
C ARG A 482 31.72 -46.34 12.22
N ASP A 483 32.46 -46.73 13.25
CA ASP A 483 33.41 -47.84 13.20
C ASP A 483 33.50 -48.45 14.60
N ALA A 484 33.54 -49.79 14.63
CA ALA A 484 33.71 -50.72 15.76
C ALA A 484 32.44 -51.28 16.47
N LYS A 485 32.06 -52.50 16.04
CA LYS A 485 31.84 -53.75 16.83
C LYS A 485 30.64 -54.59 16.37
N ASP A 486 30.95 -55.64 15.59
CA ASP A 486 30.69 -57.09 15.80
C ASP A 486 29.29 -57.57 16.25
N ASP A 487 28.54 -58.30 15.40
CA ASP A 487 28.57 -59.78 15.26
C ASP A 487 27.39 -60.32 14.40
N GLU A 488 27.61 -61.51 13.81
CA GLU A 488 26.86 -62.32 12.81
C GLU A 488 25.50 -62.86 13.37
N GLU A 489 24.43 -63.27 12.66
CA GLU A 489 24.23 -64.27 11.58
C GLU A 489 22.79 -64.19 10.97
N GLU A 490 22.69 -64.60 9.69
CA GLU A 490 21.62 -65.27 8.90
C GLU A 490 20.13 -64.82 8.75
N ARG A 491 19.85 -64.33 7.53
CA ARG A 491 18.79 -64.64 6.51
C ARG A 491 17.34 -65.02 6.92
N GLU A 492 16.36 -64.22 6.49
CA GLU A 492 15.36 -64.56 5.42
C GLU A 492 14.51 -63.35 4.98
N ASP A 493 13.75 -63.52 3.90
CA ASP A 493 13.40 -62.60 2.79
C ASP A 493 12.12 -61.72 2.97
N GLY A 494 12.08 -60.55 2.32
CA GLY A 494 10.89 -59.66 2.24
C GLY A 494 11.20 -58.17 1.90
N PRO A 495 10.48 -57.50 0.95
CA PRO A 495 11.10 -56.47 0.11
C PRO A 495 11.01 -54.99 0.55
N SER A 496 12.16 -54.31 0.40
CA SER A 496 12.40 -52.94 -0.09
C SER A 496 11.53 -51.76 0.37
N THR A 497 12.00 -51.07 1.42
CA THR A 497 11.68 -49.67 1.72
C THR A 497 12.44 -48.68 0.82
N LYS A 498 11.68 -47.69 0.32
CA LYS A 498 12.03 -46.68 -0.69
C LYS A 498 13.26 -45.81 -0.32
N ARG A 499 14.31 -45.86 -1.14
CA ARG A 499 15.42 -44.88 -1.17
C ARG A 499 14.96 -43.51 -1.68
N PRO A 500 15.43 -42.38 -1.11
CA PRO A 500 15.34 -41.07 -1.74
C PRO A 500 16.28 -40.97 -2.95
N ARG A 501 15.76 -40.52 -4.09
CA ARG A 501 16.46 -40.42 -5.38
C ARG A 501 17.54 -39.31 -5.36
N LEU A 502 18.81 -39.71 -5.31
CA LEU A 502 20.00 -38.88 -5.59
C LEU A 502 20.43 -39.09 -7.06
N GLY A 503 19.51 -38.93 -8.02
CA GLY A 503 19.75 -39.24 -9.44
C GLY A 503 19.93 -38.01 -10.33
N ASP A 504 19.19 -36.93 -10.06
CA ASP A 504 19.04 -35.86 -11.05
C ASP A 504 20.20 -34.84 -11.01
N GLN A 505 20.83 -34.63 -9.86
CA GLN A 505 21.90 -33.63 -9.73
C GLN A 505 23.21 -34.07 -10.43
N LEU A 506 23.49 -35.38 -10.52
CA LEU A 506 24.65 -35.93 -11.22
C LEU A 506 24.47 -35.97 -12.74
N ALA A 507 23.23 -36.14 -13.23
CA ALA A 507 22.93 -36.13 -14.66
C ALA A 507 23.10 -34.73 -15.28
N TRP A 508 22.64 -33.68 -14.58
CA TRP A 508 22.84 -32.28 -14.99
C TRP A 508 24.32 -31.88 -15.00
N GLN A 509 25.10 -32.33 -14.01
CA GLN A 509 26.54 -32.06 -13.96
C GLN A 509 27.35 -32.81 -15.04
N ARG A 510 26.92 -33.99 -15.48
CA ARG A 510 27.53 -34.69 -16.63
C ARG A 510 27.20 -34.01 -17.96
N ARG A 511 25.96 -33.54 -18.14
CA ARG A 511 25.53 -32.77 -19.34
C ARG A 511 26.29 -31.45 -19.49
N LEU A 512 26.51 -30.72 -18.40
CA LEU A 512 27.32 -29.49 -18.42
C LEU A 512 28.80 -29.76 -18.76
N ARG A 513 29.36 -30.90 -18.32
CA ARG A 513 30.74 -31.28 -18.64
C ARG A 513 30.92 -31.68 -20.10
N GLY A 514 29.93 -32.34 -20.71
CA GLY A 514 29.91 -32.65 -22.14
C GLY A 514 29.91 -31.40 -23.02
N VAL A 515 29.06 -30.42 -22.71
CA VAL A 515 28.96 -29.16 -23.46
C VAL A 515 30.24 -28.31 -23.34
N VAL A 516 30.93 -28.36 -22.20
CA VAL A 516 32.23 -27.67 -22.03
C VAL A 516 33.33 -28.38 -22.83
N ASN A 517 33.35 -29.71 -22.87
CA ASN A 517 34.33 -30.47 -23.64
C ASN A 517 34.14 -30.30 -25.15
N ASP A 518 32.90 -30.24 -25.66
CA ASP A 518 32.62 -30.01 -27.09
C ASP A 518 33.04 -28.61 -27.55
N ARG A 519 32.90 -27.61 -26.69
CA ARG A 519 33.37 -26.23 -26.95
C ARG A 519 34.89 -26.11 -26.94
N VAL A 520 35.58 -26.93 -26.14
CA VAL A 520 37.06 -26.98 -26.10
C VAL A 520 37.62 -27.77 -27.29
N ALA A 521 36.94 -28.84 -27.71
CA ALA A 521 37.31 -29.61 -28.90
C ALA A 521 37.14 -28.78 -30.20
N SER A 522 36.04 -28.03 -30.33
CA SER A 522 35.82 -27.14 -31.49
C SER A 522 36.86 -26.01 -31.58
N ARG A 523 37.31 -25.48 -30.43
CA ARG A 523 38.30 -24.39 -30.38
C ARG A 523 39.74 -24.85 -30.70
N ASN A 524 40.04 -26.14 -30.54
CA ASN A 524 41.34 -26.73 -30.88
C ASN A 524 41.41 -27.26 -32.32
N GLN A 525 40.29 -27.32 -33.04
CA GLN A 525 40.25 -27.68 -34.47
C GLN A 525 40.56 -26.47 -35.38
N ASP A 526 40.25 -25.25 -34.94
CA ASP A 526 40.53 -24.00 -35.69
C ASP A 526 42.01 -23.53 -35.64
N GLN A 527 42.90 -24.24 -34.95
CA GLN A 527 44.32 -23.89 -34.81
C GLN A 527 45.30 -24.80 -35.59
N ARG A 528 44.81 -25.68 -36.47
CA ARG A 528 45.67 -26.52 -37.34
C ARG A 528 45.46 -26.23 -38.82
N PHE A 529 45.96 -25.09 -39.29
CA PHE A 529 46.28 -24.88 -40.71
C PHE A 529 47.73 -24.38 -40.82
N PRO A 530 48.62 -25.04 -41.57
CA PRO A 530 50.00 -24.58 -41.74
C PRO A 530 50.09 -23.45 -42.78
N VAL A 531 50.72 -22.35 -42.40
CA VAL A 531 51.08 -21.22 -43.28
C VAL A 531 52.29 -21.62 -44.15
N PRO A 532 52.26 -21.49 -45.49
CA PRO A 532 53.42 -21.71 -46.34
C PRO A 532 54.34 -20.47 -46.36
N LYS A 533 55.65 -20.70 -46.38
CA LYS A 533 56.72 -19.67 -46.46
C LYS A 533 56.69 -18.92 -47.80
N PRO A 534 57.08 -17.64 -47.85
CA PRO A 534 57.26 -16.91 -49.10
C PRO A 534 58.64 -17.19 -49.72
N ASN A 535 58.67 -17.45 -51.03
CA ASN A 535 59.89 -17.45 -51.83
C ASN A 535 60.20 -16.02 -52.28
N LEU A 536 61.49 -15.67 -52.23
CA LEU A 536 62.08 -14.47 -52.81
C LEU A 536 61.86 -14.42 -54.33
N HIS A 537 61.54 -13.23 -54.84
CA HIS A 537 62.32 -12.60 -55.91
C HIS A 537 62.15 -11.08 -55.87
#